data_AF-A0AAP6BJT6-F1
#
_entry.id   AF-A0AAP6BJT6-F1
#
_cell.length_a   1.000
_cell.length_b   1.000
_cell.length_c   1.000
_cell.angle_alpha   90.00
_cell.angle_beta   90.00
_cell.angle_gamma   90.00
#
_symmetry.space_group_name_H-M   'P 1'
#
loop_
_entity.id
_entity.type
_entity.pdbx_description
1 polymer ?
#
loop_
_entity_poly.entity_id
_entity_poly.type
_entity_poly.pdbx_seq_one_letter_code
_entity_poly.pdbx_strand_id
1 'polypeptide(L)'
;MRTLLNKVTVPALALGALCVGLALPTTASAGEVDSVQIQVCNNNPRPMRFFFVGYNQFHDWTGSRFWDVPANNCTTAWNYWWQNNRSVELHYERSDIGWHTKFVYIPSQSDGNTWTYSTN
;
A
#
# COMPACT_ATOMS: atom_id res chain seq x y z
N MET A 1 -23.24 19.72 54.81
CA MET A 1 -22.11 19.78 53.86
C MET A 1 -22.61 19.33 52.50
N ARG A 2 -22.13 19.99 51.45
CA ARG A 2 -22.66 20.01 50.08
C ARG A 2 -22.53 18.64 49.37
N THR A 3 -23.62 18.21 48.74
CA THR A 3 -23.61 17.24 47.63
C THR A 3 -23.85 18.04 46.35
N LEU A 4 -22.87 18.07 45.43
CA LEU A 4 -23.03 18.58 44.07
C LEU A 4 -22.73 17.38 43.15
N LEU A 5 -23.76 16.69 42.64
CA LEU A 5 -24.40 16.91 41.34
C LEU A 5 -23.39 17.14 40.21
N ASN A 6 -23.40 16.23 39.22
CA ASN A 6 -23.41 16.65 37.82
C ASN A 6 -24.31 15.70 37.02
N LYS A 7 -25.44 16.29 36.59
CA LYS A 7 -26.34 15.81 35.54
C LYS A 7 -25.71 16.13 34.20
N VAL A 8 -25.83 15.23 33.23
CA VAL A 8 -26.07 15.67 31.84
C VAL A 8 -27.14 14.75 31.25
N THR A 9 -28.29 15.34 30.98
CA THR A 9 -29.42 14.76 30.26
C THR A 9 -29.46 15.48 28.92
N VAL A 10 -29.41 14.77 27.79
CA VAL A 10 -29.62 15.34 26.45
C VAL A 10 -30.43 14.33 25.61
N PRO A 11 -31.37 14.80 24.77
CA PRO A 11 -32.71 14.23 24.65
C PRO A 11 -32.89 13.20 23.53
N ALA A 12 -33.89 12.34 23.71
CA ALA A 12 -34.50 11.56 22.64
C ALA A 12 -35.21 12.49 21.65
N LEU A 13 -34.69 12.58 20.42
CA LEU A 13 -35.36 13.24 19.32
C LEU A 13 -36.20 12.23 18.52
N ALA A 14 -37.42 12.66 18.25
CA ALA A 14 -38.54 11.86 17.77
C ALA A 14 -38.44 11.45 16.30
N LEU A 15 -39.22 10.41 16.00
CA LEU A 15 -39.56 9.80 14.71
C LEU A 15 -39.80 10.81 13.58
N GLY A 16 -39.22 10.53 12.40
CA GLY A 16 -39.58 11.23 11.16
C GLY A 16 -38.95 10.61 9.91
N ALA A 17 -39.82 10.23 8.97
CA ALA A 17 -39.58 9.84 7.58
C ALA A 17 -39.06 8.41 7.29
N LEU A 18 -39.99 7.55 6.84
CA LEU A 18 -39.71 6.40 5.99
C LEU A 18 -38.98 6.85 4.72
N CYS A 19 -37.68 6.65 4.65
CA CYS A 19 -37.02 6.43 3.37
C CYS A 19 -37.04 4.91 3.11
N VAL A 20 -38.03 4.44 2.36
CA VAL A 20 -37.98 3.13 1.69
C VAL A 20 -36.99 3.25 0.54
N GLY A 21 -35.70 3.28 0.90
CA GLY A 21 -34.61 2.95 0.01
C GLY A 21 -33.90 1.83 0.72
N LEU A 22 -34.10 0.59 0.26
CA LEU A 22 -33.30 -0.54 0.69
C LEU A 22 -31.83 -0.16 0.44
N ALA A 23 -31.15 0.34 1.46
CA ALA A 23 -29.72 0.18 1.58
C ALA A 23 -29.54 -1.33 1.75
N LEU A 24 -29.57 -2.04 0.62
CA LEU A 24 -28.96 -3.36 0.55
C LEU A 24 -27.58 -3.15 1.19
N PRO A 25 -27.17 -3.99 2.16
CA PRO A 25 -25.77 -4.10 2.45
C PRO A 25 -25.15 -4.64 1.17
N THR A 26 -24.85 -3.74 0.23
CA THR A 26 -23.81 -3.98 -0.73
C THR A 26 -22.62 -4.13 0.18
N THR A 27 -22.24 -5.38 0.45
CA THR A 27 -20.87 -5.67 0.82
C THR A 27 -20.04 -4.80 -0.10
N ALA A 28 -19.28 -3.86 0.45
CA ALA A 28 -18.22 -3.24 -0.32
C ALA A 28 -17.33 -4.40 -0.73
N SER A 29 -17.61 -4.97 -1.90
CA SER A 29 -16.71 -5.85 -2.57
C SER A 29 -15.58 -4.92 -2.93
N ALA A 30 -14.57 -4.84 -2.06
CA ALA A 30 -13.25 -4.47 -2.52
C ALA A 30 -12.96 -5.49 -3.61
N GLY A 31 -13.26 -5.14 -4.87
CA GLY A 31 -12.93 -5.98 -5.99
C GLY A 31 -11.46 -6.35 -5.81
N GLU A 32 -11.15 -7.64 -5.85
CA GLU A 32 -9.76 -8.09 -5.80
C GLU A 32 -9.01 -7.27 -6.86
N VAL A 33 -8.13 -6.38 -6.39
CA VAL A 33 -7.39 -5.51 -7.30
C VAL A 33 -6.18 -6.30 -7.73
N ASP A 34 -6.05 -6.53 -9.03
CA ASP A 34 -4.93 -7.26 -9.58
C ASP A 34 -3.61 -6.67 -9.06
N SER A 35 -2.82 -7.51 -8.42
CA SER A 35 -1.67 -7.05 -7.64
C SER A 35 -0.51 -8.03 -7.68
N VAL A 36 0.69 -7.52 -7.41
CA VAL A 36 1.95 -8.22 -7.68
C VAL A 36 2.91 -8.03 -6.53
N GLN A 37 3.74 -9.05 -6.29
CA GLN A 37 4.99 -8.85 -5.55
C GLN A 37 6.06 -8.34 -6.49
N ILE A 38 6.96 -7.48 -6.02
CA ILE A 38 8.04 -6.96 -6.84
C ILE A 38 9.37 -7.57 -6.39
N GLN A 39 10.09 -8.16 -7.34
CA GLN A 39 11.48 -8.55 -7.18
C GLN A 39 12.39 -7.49 -7.79
N VAL A 40 13.32 -6.97 -7.00
CA VAL A 40 14.30 -6.00 -7.48
C VAL A 40 15.62 -6.71 -7.72
N CYS A 41 16.10 -6.67 -8.96
CA CYS A 41 17.42 -7.15 -9.37
C CYS A 41 18.38 -5.98 -9.50
N ASN A 42 19.43 -6.01 -8.69
CA ASN A 42 20.50 -5.02 -8.67
C ASN A 42 21.67 -5.54 -9.50
N ASN A 43 21.83 -5.02 -10.72
CA ASN A 43 22.92 -5.35 -11.63
C ASN A 43 24.19 -4.53 -11.36
N ASN A 44 24.21 -3.78 -10.24
CA ASN A 44 25.38 -3.02 -9.81
C ASN A 44 26.32 -3.90 -8.96
N PRO A 45 27.65 -3.68 -9.04
CA PRO A 45 28.61 -4.34 -8.15
C PRO A 45 28.56 -3.86 -6.69
N ARG A 46 27.75 -2.84 -6.36
CA ARG A 46 27.53 -2.38 -4.98
C ARG A 46 26.16 -2.82 -4.48
N PRO A 47 26.02 -3.19 -3.19
CA PRO A 47 24.72 -3.48 -2.60
C PRO A 47 23.82 -2.24 -2.60
N MET A 48 22.52 -2.47 -2.54
CA MET A 48 21.49 -1.44 -2.58
C MET A 48 20.45 -1.70 -1.51
N ARG A 49 19.98 -0.66 -0.83
CA ARG A 49 18.82 -0.73 0.06
C ARG A 49 17.65 -0.05 -0.59
N PHE A 50 16.44 -0.59 -0.49
CA PHE A 50 15.26 -0.03 -1.14
C PHE A 50 13.97 -0.21 -0.35
N PHE A 51 12.97 0.58 -0.69
CA PHE A 51 11.57 0.40 -0.31
C PHE A 51 10.66 0.93 -1.42
N PHE A 52 9.38 0.56 -1.37
CA PHE A 52 8.38 1.03 -2.31
C PHE A 52 7.34 1.91 -1.63
N VAL A 53 6.76 2.84 -2.38
CA VAL A 53 5.54 3.57 -2.01
C VAL A 53 4.56 3.53 -3.18
N GLY A 54 3.28 3.31 -2.92
CA GLY A 54 2.26 3.28 -3.96
C GLY A 54 0.92 2.73 -3.48
N TYR A 55 0.05 2.39 -4.41
CA TYR A 55 -1.23 1.75 -4.09
C TYR A 55 -1.08 0.24 -3.93
N ASN A 56 -1.54 -0.28 -2.79
CA ASN A 56 -1.51 -1.70 -2.49
C ASN A 56 -2.79 -2.44 -2.99
N GLN A 57 -2.86 -3.75 -2.74
CA GLN A 57 -4.01 -4.60 -3.08
C GLN A 57 -5.33 -4.18 -2.40
N PHE A 58 -5.27 -3.35 -1.36
CA PHE A 58 -6.43 -2.80 -0.64
C PHE A 58 -6.79 -1.38 -1.08
N HIS A 59 -6.14 -0.87 -2.14
CA HIS A 59 -6.33 0.49 -2.64
C HIS A 59 -5.84 1.61 -1.70
N ASP A 60 -4.97 1.26 -0.75
CA ASP A 60 -4.33 2.22 0.15
C ASP A 60 -2.99 2.71 -0.43
N TRP A 61 -2.74 4.01 -0.34
CA TRP A 61 -1.42 4.58 -0.60
C TRP A 61 -0.51 4.36 0.62
N THR A 62 0.48 3.48 0.51
CA THR A 62 1.32 3.06 1.63
C THR A 62 2.76 2.79 1.20
N GLY A 63 3.63 2.59 2.18
CA GLY A 63 5.04 2.24 1.99
C GLY A 63 5.37 0.81 2.45
N SER A 64 6.35 0.17 1.83
CA SER A 64 6.91 -1.08 2.34
C SER A 64 7.92 -0.84 3.46
N ARG A 65 8.31 -1.92 4.14
CA ARG A 65 9.58 -1.95 4.88
C ARG A 65 10.77 -1.78 3.94
N PHE A 66 11.94 -1.58 4.53
CA PHE A 66 13.22 -1.60 3.82
C PHE A 66 13.68 -3.03 3.52
N TRP A 67 14.40 -3.15 2.42
CA TRP A 67 15.01 -4.37 1.92
C TRP A 67 16.43 -4.09 1.46
N ASP A 68 17.30 -5.08 1.60
CA ASP A 68 18.66 -5.02 1.06
C ASP A 68 18.77 -5.99 -0.13
N VAL A 69 19.32 -5.50 -1.24
CA VAL A 69 19.71 -6.30 -2.41
C VAL A 69 21.23 -6.36 -2.45
N PRO A 70 21.84 -7.56 -2.40
CA PRO A 70 23.27 -7.70 -2.62
C PRO A 70 23.70 -7.19 -3.99
N ALA A 71 25.00 -6.99 -4.15
CA ALA A 71 25.59 -6.72 -5.46
C ALA A 71 25.31 -7.86 -6.45
N ASN A 72 24.94 -7.53 -7.68
CA ASN A 72 24.68 -8.49 -8.77
C ASN A 72 23.67 -9.60 -8.38
N ASN A 73 22.63 -9.26 -7.62
CA ASN A 73 21.66 -10.23 -7.12
C ASN A 73 20.25 -9.62 -7.10
N CYS A 74 19.24 -10.43 -6.76
CA CYS A 74 17.85 -10.02 -6.66
C CYS A 74 17.30 -10.21 -5.25
N THR A 75 16.31 -9.42 -4.88
CA THR A 75 15.55 -9.59 -3.63
C THR A 75 14.08 -9.31 -3.88
N THR A 76 13.24 -10.23 -3.43
CA THR A 76 11.78 -10.11 -3.52
C THR A 76 11.24 -9.40 -2.29
N ALA A 77 10.45 -8.34 -2.51
CA ALA A 77 9.72 -7.65 -1.46
C ALA A 77 8.48 -8.46 -1.03
N TRP A 78 8.71 -9.59 -0.37
CA TRP A 78 7.65 -10.53 0.01
C TRP A 78 6.62 -9.89 0.97
N ASN A 79 5.38 -10.38 0.90
CA ASN A 79 4.21 -9.90 1.67
C ASN A 79 3.82 -8.42 1.45
N TYR A 80 4.37 -7.76 0.44
CA TYR A 80 3.89 -6.47 -0.05
C TYR A 80 3.39 -6.65 -1.49
N TRP A 81 2.13 -6.28 -1.71
CA TRP A 81 1.45 -6.45 -2.98
C TRP A 81 1.02 -5.08 -3.51
N TRP A 82 1.42 -4.78 -4.74
CA TRP A 82 1.18 -3.49 -5.38
C TRP A 82 0.26 -3.66 -6.57
N GLN A 83 -0.64 -2.70 -6.79
CA GLN A 83 -1.55 -2.73 -7.93
C GLN A 83 -0.77 -2.77 -9.24
N ASN A 84 -1.17 -3.65 -10.14
CA ASN A 84 -0.64 -3.68 -11.48
C ASN A 84 -1.28 -2.57 -12.35
N ASN A 85 -0.84 -2.47 -13.61
CA ASN A 85 -1.26 -1.42 -14.55
C ASN A 85 -1.07 0.01 -13.99
N ARG A 86 -0.07 0.18 -13.11
CA ARG A 86 0.13 1.39 -12.32
C ARG A 86 1.60 1.56 -11.94
N SER A 87 1.99 2.80 -11.65
CA SER A 87 3.33 3.10 -11.16
C SER A 87 3.41 3.03 -9.64
N VAL A 88 4.55 2.53 -9.15
CA VAL A 88 5.01 2.67 -7.76
C VAL A 88 6.26 3.55 -7.72
N GLU A 89 6.52 4.17 -6.57
CA GLU A 89 7.78 4.83 -6.28
C GLU A 89 8.76 3.81 -5.72
N LEU A 90 9.83 3.54 -6.46
CA LEU A 90 11.01 2.84 -5.96
C LEU A 90 11.95 3.88 -5.35
N HIS A 91 12.10 3.81 -4.03
CA HIS A 91 13.10 4.57 -3.30
C HIS A 91 14.26 3.64 -3.00
N TYR A 92 15.47 4.03 -3.40
CA TYR A 92 16.65 3.20 -3.19
C TYR A 92 17.87 4.05 -2.85
N GLU A 93 18.78 3.47 -2.09
CA GLU A 93 20.09 4.04 -1.80
C GLU A 93 21.20 3.06 -2.15
N ARG A 94 22.34 3.64 -2.58
CA ARG A 94 23.63 2.97 -2.59
C ARG A 94 24.66 3.91 -1.99
N SER A 95 25.73 3.34 -1.45
CA SER A 95 26.78 4.08 -0.73
C SER A 95 27.41 5.22 -1.54
N ASP A 96 27.37 5.16 -2.87
CA ASP A 96 28.01 6.10 -3.79
C ASP A 96 27.11 7.22 -4.30
N ILE A 97 25.78 7.07 -4.20
CA ILE A 97 24.82 8.04 -4.77
C ILE A 97 23.81 8.58 -3.73
N GLY A 98 23.68 7.93 -2.56
CA GLY A 98 22.66 8.29 -1.57
C GLY A 98 21.25 7.88 -2.00
N TRP A 99 20.21 8.51 -1.43
CA TRP A 99 18.81 8.20 -1.72
C TRP A 99 18.36 8.76 -3.07
N HIS A 100 17.70 7.92 -3.86
CA HIS A 100 17.07 8.26 -5.12
C HIS A 100 15.67 7.69 -5.20
N THR A 101 14.80 8.40 -5.93
CA THR A 101 13.43 7.97 -6.22
C THR A 101 13.28 7.75 -7.71
N LYS A 102 12.59 6.67 -8.08
CA LYS A 102 12.24 6.35 -9.47
C LYS A 102 10.80 5.85 -9.52
N PHE A 103 10.03 6.36 -10.48
CA PHE A 103 8.69 5.84 -10.74
C PHE A 103 8.79 4.62 -11.66
N VAL A 104 8.29 3.49 -11.18
CA VAL A 104 8.37 2.19 -11.83
C VAL A 104 6.97 1.72 -12.18
N TYR A 105 6.72 1.55 -13.48
CA TYR A 105 5.44 1.06 -13.98
C TYR A 105 5.34 -0.47 -13.88
N ILE A 106 4.28 -0.96 -13.26
CA ILE A 106 3.95 -2.37 -13.13
C ILE A 106 2.97 -2.75 -14.27
N PRO A 107 3.34 -3.67 -15.17
CA PRO A 107 2.45 -4.11 -16.24
C PRO A 107 1.24 -4.90 -15.73
N SER A 108 0.09 -4.75 -16.40
CA SER A 108 -1.18 -5.40 -16.07
C SER A 108 -1.14 -6.95 -16.11
N GLN A 109 -0.17 -7.56 -16.78
CA GLN A 109 -0.10 -9.01 -16.99
C GLN A 109 0.49 -9.79 -15.80
N SER A 110 0.61 -9.16 -14.63
CA SER A 110 1.44 -9.66 -13.53
C SER A 110 0.63 -10.17 -12.32
N ASP A 111 -0.69 -10.32 -12.45
CA ASP A 111 -1.57 -10.66 -11.34
C ASP A 111 -1.21 -11.99 -10.64
N GLY A 112 -1.27 -11.97 -9.31
CA GLY A 112 -0.94 -13.11 -8.43
C GLY A 112 0.52 -13.57 -8.45
N ASN A 113 1.40 -12.89 -9.21
CA ASN A 113 2.77 -13.31 -9.47
C ASN A 113 3.81 -12.33 -8.92
N THR A 114 5.08 -12.73 -9.03
CA THR A 114 6.22 -11.84 -8.84
C THR A 114 6.59 -11.17 -10.16
N TRP A 115 6.62 -9.84 -10.18
CA TRP A 115 7.14 -9.05 -11.28
C TRP A 115 8.58 -8.60 -11.00
N THR A 116 9.48 -8.81 -11.95
CA THR A 116 10.90 -8.48 -11.78
C THR A 116 11.24 -7.12 -12.38
N TYR A 117 11.80 -6.26 -11.55
CA TYR A 117 12.38 -4.97 -11.93
C TYR A 117 13.90 -5.03 -11.86
N SER A 118 14.58 -4.67 -12.95
CA SER A 118 16.05 -4.60 -12.99
C SER A 118 16.55 -3.15 -12.93
N THR A 119 17.55 -2.91 -12.10
CA THR A 119 18.26 -1.63 -11.99
C THR A 119 19.76 -1.83 -12.13
N ASN A 120 20.44 -0.81 -12.68
CA ASN A 120 21.89 -0.75 -12.82
C ASN A 120 22.51 0.10 -11.72
#